data_AF-A0AAN8FNJ0-F1
#
_entry.id   AF-A0AAN8FNJ0-F1
#
_cell.length_a   1.000
_cell.length_b   1.000
_cell.length_c   1.000
_cell.angle_alpha   90.00
_cell.angle_beta   90.00
_cell.angle_gamma   90.00
#
_symmetry.space_group_name_H-M   'P 1'
#
loop_
_entity.id
_entity.type
_entity.pdbx_description
1 polymer ?
#
loop_
_entity_poly.entity_id
_entity_poly.type
_entity_poly.pdbx_seq_one_letter_code
_entity_poly.pdbx_strand_id
1 'polypeptide(L)' 'MGPHRILYNALCKVGDKMVYPILPAFAKPVWNHPAGPKTVFFWAPTIKWALVAAGLADLARPAHKLSPYQGY' A
#
# COMPACT_ATOMS: atom_id res chain seq x y z
N MET A 1 13.17 22.10 -8.09
CA MET A 1 12.78 20.68 -7.93
C MET A 1 12.52 20.44 -6.46
N GLY A 2 11.32 20.01 -6.05
CA GLY A 2 10.97 19.91 -4.63
C GLY A 2 11.64 18.73 -3.91
N PRO A 3 11.83 18.81 -2.58
CA PRO A 3 12.47 17.77 -1.77
C PRO A 3 11.75 16.41 -1.85
N HIS A 4 10.42 16.41 -2.01
CA HIS A 4 9.61 15.20 -2.15
C HIS A 4 9.99 14.35 -3.38
N ARG A 5 10.41 14.99 -4.48
CA ARG A 5 10.79 14.26 -5.70
C ARG A 5 12.17 13.63 -5.57
N ILE A 6 13.07 14.27 -4.83
CA ILE A 6 14.39 13.71 -4.52
C ILE A 6 14.23 12.48 -3.62
N LEU A 7 13.42 12.60 -2.56
CA LEU A 7 13.11 11.48 -1.67
C LEU A 7 12.49 10.30 -2.42
N TYR A 8 11.47 10.57 -3.26
CA TYR A 8 10.83 9.57 -4.10
C TYR A 8 11.84 8.84 -5.01
N ASN A 9 12.68 9.60 -5.71
CA ASN A 9 13.68 9.03 -6.61
C ASN A 9 14.72 8.20 -5.85
N ALA A 10 15.11 8.63 -4.64
CA ALA A 10 16.03 7.87 -3.80
C ALA A 10 15.41 6.54 -3.36
N LEU A 11 14.16 6.55 -2.91
CA LEU A 11 13.43 5.34 -2.52
C LEU A 11 13.26 4.36 -3.69
N CYS A 12 12.90 4.87 -4.88
CA CYS A 12 12.79 4.03 -6.08
C CYS A 12 14.13 3.37 -6.45
N LYS A 13 15.24 4.11 -6.38
CA LYS A 13 16.58 3.57 -6.67
C LYS A 13 17.00 2.49 -5.68
N VAL A 14 16.67 2.65 -4.40
CA VAL A 14 16.94 1.61 -3.38
C VAL A 14 16.09 0.37 -3.67
N GLY A 15 14.80 0.54 -3.96
CA GLY A 15 13.92 -0.57 -4.32
C GLY A 15 14.41 -1.33 -5.56
N ASP A 16 14.82 -0.62 -6.60
CA ASP A 16 15.37 -1.23 -7.82
C ASP A 16 16.67 -2.00 -7.55
N LYS A 17 17.51 -1.55 -6.62
CA LYS A 17 18.76 -2.24 -6.30
C LYS A 17 18.56 -3.47 -5.43
N MET A 18 17.60 -3.44 -4.51
CA MET A 18 17.41 -4.48 -3.48
C MET A 18 16.35 -5.51 -3.88
N VAL A 19 15.22 -5.07 -4.45
CA VAL A 19 14.05 -5.92 -4.71
C VAL A 19 14.09 -6.52 -6.12
N TYR A 20 14.52 -5.76 -7.12
CA TYR A 20 14.62 -6.22 -8.51
C TYR A 20 15.45 -7.51 -8.74
N PRO A 21 16.62 -7.71 -8.10
CA PRO A 21 17.40 -8.93 -8.30
C PRO A 21 16.73 -10.17 -7.67
N ILE A 22 15.89 -9.97 -6.65
CA ILE A 22 15.18 -11.05 -5.93
C ILE A 22 13.87 -11.41 -6.62
N LEU A 23 13.32 -10.52 -7.46
CA LEU A 23 12.05 -10.72 -8.15
C LEU A 23 12.11 -11.87 -9.17
N PRO A 24 11.16 -12.83 -9.12
CA PRO A 24 11.04 -13.88 -10.13
C PRO A 24 10.67 -13.29 -11.50
N ALA A 25 11.01 -14.01 -12.57
CA ALA A 25 10.92 -13.50 -13.95
C ALA A 25 9.53 -12.94 -14.33
N PHE A 26 8.46 -13.54 -13.83
CA PHE A 26 7.08 -13.11 -14.10
C PHE A 26 6.68 -11.80 -13.38
N ALA A 27 7.38 -11.42 -12.31
CA ALA A 27 7.06 -10.23 -11.51
C ALA A 27 7.84 -8.98 -11.95
N LYS A 28 8.91 -9.16 -12.72
CA LYS A 28 9.70 -8.05 -13.30
C LYS A 28 8.89 -7.13 -14.23
N PRO A 29 7.97 -7.63 -15.09
CA PRO A 29 7.11 -6.77 -15.90
C PRO A 29 6.22 -5.84 -15.06
N VAL A 30 5.65 -6.35 -13.97
CA VAL A 30 4.82 -5.57 -13.04
C VAL A 30 5.65 -4.50 -12.32
N TRP A 31 6.88 -4.84 -11.94
CA TRP A 31 7.80 -3.90 -11.30
C TRP A 31 8.21 -2.73 -12.23
N ASN A 32 8.39 -3.01 -13.52
CA ASN A 32 8.77 -2.02 -14.53
C ASN A 32 7.58 -1.25 -15.13
N HIS A 33 6.35 -1.64 -14.80
CA HIS A 33 5.14 -1.00 -15.34
C HIS A 33 5.02 0.46 -14.85
N PRO A 34 4.60 1.43 -15.71
CA PRO A 34 4.44 2.83 -15.31
C PRO A 34 3.41 3.05 -14.19
N ALA A 35 2.44 2.15 -14.05
CA ALA A 35 1.49 2.11 -12.92
C ALA A 35 1.81 0.99 -11.91
N GLY A 36 3.09 0.59 -11.79
CA GLY A 36 3.54 -0.50 -10.93
C GLY A 36 3.68 -0.09 -9.44
N PRO A 37 4.27 -0.99 -8.61
CA PRO A 37 4.40 -0.81 -7.15
C PRO A 37 5.19 0.42 -6.70
N LYS A 38 5.88 1.09 -7.62
CA LYS A 38 6.57 2.36 -7.34
C LYS A 38 5.64 3.57 -7.39
N THR A 39 4.38 3.43 -7.83
CA THR A 39 3.50 4.59 -8.06
C THR A 39 2.18 4.54 -7.28
N VAL A 40 1.56 5.71 -7.15
CA VAL A 40 0.28 5.87 -6.46
C VAL A 40 -0.86 5.12 -7.14
N PHE A 41 -0.79 4.90 -8.45
CA PHE A 41 -1.83 4.18 -9.20
C PHE A 41 -1.98 2.73 -8.76
N PHE A 42 -0.91 2.11 -8.25
CA PHE A 42 -0.96 0.79 -7.65
C PHE A 42 -1.48 0.83 -6.20
N TRP A 43 -0.93 1.75 -5.39
CA TRP A 43 -1.23 1.77 -3.96
C TRP A 43 -2.59 2.37 -3.59
N ALA A 44 -3.08 3.37 -4.33
CA ALA A 44 -4.38 3.97 -4.06
C ALA A 44 -5.54 2.96 -4.08
N PRO A 45 -5.73 2.12 -5.12
CA PRO A 45 -6.75 1.08 -5.09
C PRO A 45 -6.46 0.01 -4.03
N THR A 46 -5.18 -0.35 -3.83
CA THR A 46 -4.78 -1.36 -2.83
C THR A 46 -5.18 -0.95 -1.41
N ILE A 47 -4.91 0.30 -1.02
CA ILE A 47 -5.27 0.84 0.29
C ILE A 47 -6.79 0.91 0.43
N LYS A 48 -7.52 1.31 -0.61
CA LYS A 48 -8.99 1.33 -0.56
C LYS A 48 -9.56 -0.04 -0.23
N TRP A 49 -9.08 -1.09 -0.91
CA TRP A 49 -9.52 -2.46 -0.63
C TRP A 49 -9.04 -2.97 0.74
N ALA A 50 -7.84 -2.59 1.18
CA ALA A 50 -7.36 -2.92 2.52
C ALA A 50 -8.25 -2.32 3.62
N LEU A 51 -8.74 -1.09 3.44
CA LEU A 51 -9.69 -0.46 4.36
C LEU A 51 -11.04 -1.18 4.40
N VAL A 52 -11.54 -1.62 3.24
CA VAL A 52 -12.77 -2.43 3.17
C VAL A 52 -12.58 -3.74 3.93
N ALA A 53 -11.46 -4.44 3.74
CA ALA A 53 -11.16 -5.67 4.46
C ALA A 53 -11.02 -5.45 5.97
N ALA A 54 -10.38 -4.34 6.40
CA ALA A 54 -10.30 -3.97 7.80
C ALA A 54 -11.69 -3.70 8.41
N GLY A 55 -12.58 -3.03 7.68
CA GLY A 55 -13.97 -2.84 8.10
C GLY A 55 -14.73 -4.15 8.26
N LEU A 56 -14.54 -5.11 7.33
CA LEU A 56 -15.12 -6.45 7.46
C LEU A 56 -14.56 -7.21 8.67
N ALA A 57 -13.26 -7.10 8.93
CA ALA A 57 -12.64 -7.72 10.10
C ALA A 57 -13.14 -7.09 11.42
N ASP A 58 -13.41 -5.78 11.44
CA ASP A 58 -13.95 -5.10 12.62
C ASP A 58 -15.38 -5.56 12.97
N LEU A 59 -16.16 -6.08 12.01
CA LEU A 59 -17.46 -6.70 12.30
C LEU A 59 -17.35 -7.94 13.19
N ALA A 60 -16.20 -8.62 13.20
CA ALA A 60 -15.96 -9.77 14.07
C ALA A 60 -15.61 -9.37 15.51
N ARG A 61 -15.54 -8.06 15.81
CA ARG A 61 -15.18 -7.56 17.13
C ARG A 61 -16.29 -7.85 18.14
N PRO A 62 -15.99 -8.50 19.28
CA PRO A 62 -17.02 -8.94 20.21
C PRO A 62 -17.70 -7.74 20.90
N ALA A 63 -19.02 -7.83 21.09
CA ALA A 63 -19.87 -6.72 21.54
C ALA A 63 -19.44 -6.07 22.88
N HIS A 64 -18.77 -6.83 23.75
CA HIS A 64 -18.26 -6.32 25.04
C HIS A 64 -17.01 -5.43 24.90
N LYS A 65 -16.43 -5.31 23.70
CA LYS A 65 -15.34 -4.38 23.36
C LYS A 65 -15.82 -3.15 22.59
N LEU A 66 -17.13 -3.08 22.30
CA LEU A 66 -17.74 -1.91 21.70
C LEU A 66 -18.01 -0.89 22.80
N SER A 67 -17.64 0.37 22.58
CA SER A 67 -18.03 1.45 23.47
C SER A 67 -19.56 1.61 23.42
N PRO A 68 -20.24 1.79 24.56
CA PRO A 68 -21.66 2.12 24.54
C PRO A 68 -21.87 3.40 23.72
N TYR A 69 -22.91 3.38 22.90
CA TYR A 69 -23.30 4.52 22.07
C TYR A 69 -23.57 5.74 22.96
N GLN A 70 -22.75 6.79 22.82
CA GLN A 70 -22.97 8.10 23.44
C GLN A 70 -23.68 9.02 22.42
N GLY A 71 -24.96 8.76 22.17
CA GLY A 71 -25.82 9.71 21.47
C GLY A 71 -26.69 10.46 22.47
N TYR A 72 -26.56 11.79 22.48
CA TYR A 72 -27.53 12.69 23.10
C TYR A 72 -28.72 12.90 22.17
#